data_AF-A0A356R3B4-F1
#
_entry.id   AF-A0A356R3B4-F1
#
_cell.length_a   1.000
_cell.length_b   1.000
_cell.length_c   1.000
_cell.angle_alpha   90.00
_cell.angle_beta   90.00
_cell.angle_gamma   90.00
#
_symmetry.space_group_name_H-M   'P 1'
#
loop_
_entity.id
_entity.type
_entity.pdbx_description
1 polymer ?
#
loop_
_entity_poly.entity_id
_entity_poly.type
_entity_poly.pdbx_seq_one_letter_code
_entity_poly.pdbx_strand_id
1 'polypeptide(L)'
;MTFPKDYTSFPAFLLGVQKPDAVRDLYINPIAAKAERGQPFAKGSVLVMAIYNARKNTEETFEKGTDGNLVKGELAKVFVMQKGPEWGKGAPENLENGDWIYSAFKPNGERLDVNYTPCRSCHLPLGESKDYVHRYDEYFEKRMH
;
A
#
# COMPACT_ATOMS: atom_id res chain seq x y z
N MET A 1 9.35 -3.75 -11.80
CA MET A 1 9.13 -4.23 -10.42
C MET A 1 8.54 -5.63 -10.47
N THR A 2 9.04 -6.53 -9.62
CA THR A 2 8.55 -7.91 -9.48
C THR A 2 7.55 -7.98 -8.34
N PHE A 3 6.60 -8.93 -8.43
CA PHE A 3 5.66 -9.20 -7.35
C PHE A 3 6.41 -9.66 -6.07
N PRO A 4 6.20 -9.02 -4.90
CA PRO A 4 6.90 -9.37 -3.67
C PRO A 4 6.24 -10.59 -3.01
N LYS A 5 6.52 -11.82 -3.49
CA LYS A 5 5.80 -13.05 -3.11
C LYS A 5 5.57 -13.25 -1.60
N ASP A 6 6.55 -12.89 -0.76
CA ASP A 6 6.50 -13.10 0.69
C ASP A 6 6.13 -11.83 1.47
N TYR A 7 5.42 -10.87 0.83
CA TYR A 7 5.08 -9.60 1.47
C TYR A 7 4.26 -9.76 2.75
N THR A 8 3.52 -10.86 2.91
CA THR A 8 2.73 -11.14 4.12
C THR A 8 3.61 -11.45 5.34
N SER A 9 4.90 -11.77 5.14
CA SER A 9 5.89 -11.91 6.20
C SER A 9 6.62 -10.61 6.51
N PHE A 10 6.37 -9.52 5.77
CA PHE A 10 6.93 -8.22 6.11
C PHE A 10 6.28 -7.67 7.39
N PRO A 11 6.97 -6.74 8.09
CA PRO A 11 6.35 -5.94 9.12
C PRO A 11 5.00 -5.35 8.68
N ALA A 12 4.02 -5.44 9.57
CA ALA A 12 2.73 -4.79 9.36
C ALA A 12 2.91 -3.26 9.41
N PHE A 13 2.42 -2.58 8.39
CA PHE A 13 2.29 -1.12 8.40
C PHE A 13 0.95 -0.73 9.04
N LEU A 14 -0.14 -1.35 8.57
CA LEU A 14 -1.49 -1.17 9.10
C LEU A 14 -2.39 -2.31 8.61
N LEU A 15 -3.02 -3.06 9.51
CA LEU A 15 -3.87 -4.20 9.15
C LEU A 15 -5.36 -3.88 9.36
N GLY A 16 -6.22 -4.56 8.59
CA GLY A 16 -7.66 -4.53 8.83
C GLY A 16 -8.35 -3.21 8.48
N VAL A 17 -7.78 -2.40 7.58
CA VAL A 17 -8.37 -1.11 7.19
C VAL A 17 -9.70 -1.34 6.50
N GLN A 18 -10.78 -0.89 7.14
CA GLN A 18 -12.14 -1.04 6.65
C GLN A 18 -12.42 -0.10 5.46
N LYS A 19 -13.09 -0.63 4.44
CA LYS A 19 -13.66 0.09 3.29
C LYS A 19 -15.13 -0.33 3.11
N PRO A 20 -15.92 0.35 2.26
CA PRO A 20 -17.33 -0.01 2.10
C PRO A 20 -17.59 -1.48 1.72
N ASP A 21 -16.69 -2.07 0.93
CA ASP A 21 -16.83 -3.41 0.33
C ASP A 21 -15.54 -4.25 0.41
N ALA A 22 -14.54 -3.80 1.16
CA ALA A 22 -13.21 -4.41 1.17
C ALA A 22 -12.49 -4.21 2.50
N VAL A 23 -11.50 -5.05 2.75
CA VAL A 23 -10.54 -4.90 3.86
C VAL A 23 -9.15 -4.78 3.26
N ARG A 24 -8.34 -3.84 3.75
CA ARG A 24 -6.97 -3.63 3.27
C ARG A 24 -5.95 -3.89 4.37
N ASP A 25 -4.91 -4.63 4.02
CA ASP A 25 -3.73 -4.78 4.84
C ASP A 25 -2.54 -4.12 4.13
N LEU A 26 -1.83 -3.31 4.89
CA LEU A 26 -0.64 -2.60 4.44
C LEU A 26 0.57 -3.21 5.13
N TYR A 27 1.58 -3.53 4.34
CA TYR A 27 2.85 -4.12 4.76
C TYR A 27 4.00 -3.23 4.31
N ILE A 28 5.10 -3.30 5.04
CA ILE A 28 6.30 -2.50 4.79
C ILE A 28 7.54 -3.37 4.94
N ASN A 29 8.38 -3.44 3.91
CA ASN A 29 9.56 -4.31 3.96
C ASN A 29 10.55 -3.87 5.06
N PRO A 30 11.44 -4.77 5.52
CA PRO A 30 12.39 -4.45 6.59
C PRO A 30 13.31 -3.25 6.30
N ILE A 31 13.57 -2.92 5.04
CA ILE A 31 14.34 -1.72 4.66
C ILE A 31 13.54 -0.47 5.00
N ALA A 32 12.30 -0.39 4.53
CA ALA A 32 11.42 0.75 4.77
C ALA A 32 11.02 0.89 6.25
N ALA A 33 10.89 -0.23 6.97
CA ALA A 33 10.55 -0.23 8.38
C ALA A 33 11.64 0.42 9.28
N LYS A 34 12.87 0.57 8.78
CA LYS A 34 13.95 1.29 9.48
C LYS A 34 13.86 2.81 9.31
N ALA A 35 12.93 3.32 8.50
CA ALA A 35 12.75 4.76 8.34
C ALA A 35 12.39 5.41 9.68
N GLU A 36 12.82 6.66 9.81
CA GLU A 36 12.56 7.54 10.95
C GLU A 36 11.62 8.68 10.54
N ARG A 37 10.85 9.19 11.50
CA ARG A 37 9.93 10.30 11.24
C ARG A 37 10.72 11.53 10.79
N GLY A 38 10.23 12.23 9.77
CA GLY A 38 10.89 13.37 9.13
C GLY A 38 11.98 13.00 8.11
N GLN A 39 12.36 11.72 8.00
CA GLN A 39 13.33 11.27 7.00
C GLN A 39 12.63 10.59 5.81
N PRO A 40 13.18 10.75 4.58
CA PRO A 40 12.69 10.02 3.43
C PRO A 40 12.92 8.52 3.60
N PHE A 41 12.02 7.69 3.09
CA PHE A 41 12.24 6.25 3.02
C PHE A 41 13.49 5.95 2.19
N ALA A 42 14.25 4.94 2.61
CA ALA A 42 15.48 4.54 1.95
C ALA A 42 15.22 3.94 0.55
N LYS A 43 16.24 3.94 -0.31
CA LYS A 43 16.18 3.18 -1.57
C LYS A 43 16.05 1.69 -1.27
N GLY A 44 15.26 0.98 -2.09
CA GLY A 44 14.88 -0.41 -1.81
C GLY A 44 13.67 -0.55 -0.86
N SER A 45 13.09 0.56 -0.41
CA SER A 45 11.82 0.55 0.32
C SER A 45 10.70 0.00 -0.56
N VAL A 46 9.92 -0.92 0.00
CA VAL A 46 8.74 -1.53 -0.63
C VAL A 46 7.59 -1.44 0.36
N LEU A 47 6.50 -0.79 -0.07
CA LEU A 47 5.23 -0.79 0.65
C LEU A 47 4.20 -1.52 -0.19
N VAL A 48 3.43 -2.40 0.46
CA VAL A 48 2.45 -3.27 -0.19
C VAL A 48 1.09 -3.02 0.43
N MET A 49 0.08 -2.83 -0.41
CA MET A 49 -1.33 -2.79 -0.02
C MET A 49 -2.03 -4.01 -0.63
N ALA A 50 -2.35 -4.99 0.22
CA ALA A 50 -3.18 -6.12 -0.14
C ALA A 50 -4.66 -5.75 0.07
N ILE A 51 -5.48 -5.89 -0.97
CA ILE A 51 -6.90 -5.60 -0.96
C ILE A 51 -7.66 -6.92 -0.99
N TYR A 52 -8.45 -7.17 0.04
CA TYR A 52 -9.32 -8.33 0.17
C TYR A 52 -10.76 -7.89 -0.03
N ASN A 53 -11.55 -8.67 -0.76
CA ASN A 53 -13.00 -8.46 -0.83
C ASN A 53 -13.59 -8.66 0.57
N ALA A 54 -14.63 -7.91 0.93
CA ALA A 54 -15.43 -8.27 2.10
C ALA A 54 -16.27 -9.51 1.78
N ARG A 55 -16.33 -10.46 2.71
CA ARG A 55 -17.16 -11.65 2.56
C ARG A 55 -18.63 -11.24 2.54
N LYS A 56 -19.40 -11.87 1.65
CA LYS A 56 -20.86 -11.75 1.63
C LYS A 56 -21.50 -12.97 2.29
N ASN A 57 -22.62 -12.76 2.96
CA ASN A 57 -23.47 -13.82 3.47
C ASN A 57 -24.44 -14.32 2.37
N THR A 58 -25.32 -15.26 2.73
CA THR A 58 -26.32 -15.86 1.83
C THR A 58 -27.36 -14.87 1.30
N GLU A 59 -27.49 -13.69 1.93
CA GLU A 59 -28.40 -12.62 1.52
C GLU A 59 -27.70 -11.57 0.62
N GLU A 60 -26.50 -11.88 0.12
CA GLU A 60 -25.68 -10.98 -0.71
C GLU A 60 -25.26 -9.66 0.00
N THR A 61 -25.36 -9.62 1.33
CA THR A 61 -24.92 -8.49 2.16
C THR A 61 -23.56 -8.78 2.80
N PHE A 62 -22.79 -7.74 3.12
CA PHE A 62 -21.46 -7.93 3.71
C PHE A 62 -21.54 -8.46 5.13
N GLU A 63 -20.86 -9.58 5.39
CA GLU A 63 -20.75 -10.19 6.70
C GLU A 63 -19.94 -9.29 7.64
N LYS A 64 -20.44 -9.13 8.87
CA LYS A 64 -19.76 -8.40 9.93
C LYS A 64 -19.41 -9.34 11.08
N GLY A 65 -18.20 -9.20 11.59
CA GLY A 65 -17.75 -9.89 12.79
C GLY A 65 -18.45 -9.38 14.05
N THR A 66 -18.17 -10.02 15.19
CA THR A 66 -18.69 -9.61 16.50
C THR A 66 -18.22 -8.21 16.92
N ASP A 67 -17.14 -7.72 16.33
CA ASP A 67 -16.59 -6.37 16.49
C ASP A 67 -17.25 -5.32 15.57
N GLY A 68 -18.21 -5.73 14.73
CA GLY A 68 -18.88 -4.87 13.76
C GLY A 68 -18.08 -4.58 12.49
N ASN A 69 -16.85 -5.09 12.37
CA ASN A 69 -16.01 -4.92 11.18
C ASN A 69 -16.39 -5.92 10.08
N LEU A 70 -16.08 -5.58 8.83
CA LEU A 70 -16.25 -6.50 7.71
C LEU A 70 -15.38 -7.74 7.88
N VAL A 71 -15.96 -8.91 7.62
CA VAL A 71 -15.21 -10.16 7.56
C VAL A 71 -14.38 -10.17 6.27
N LYS A 72 -13.06 -10.35 6.43
CA LYS A 72 -12.10 -10.42 5.33
C LYS A 72 -12.33 -11.67 4.49
N GLY A 73 -12.52 -11.49 3.18
CA GLY A 73 -12.65 -12.57 2.20
C GLY A 73 -11.39 -12.78 1.38
N GLU A 74 -11.56 -13.20 0.13
CA GLU A 74 -10.46 -13.54 -0.77
C GLU A 74 -9.63 -12.31 -1.19
N LEU A 75 -8.33 -12.54 -1.44
CA LEU A 75 -7.44 -11.52 -1.99
C LEU A 75 -7.93 -11.11 -3.38
N ALA A 76 -8.15 -9.82 -3.58
CA ALA A 76 -8.65 -9.26 -4.83
C ALA A 76 -7.51 -8.69 -5.68
N LYS A 77 -6.64 -7.86 -5.08
CA LYS A 77 -5.53 -7.17 -5.75
C LYS A 77 -4.41 -6.88 -4.78
N VAL A 78 -3.20 -6.74 -5.32
CA VAL A 78 -2.04 -6.26 -4.57
C VAL A 78 -1.47 -5.03 -5.28
N PHE A 79 -1.40 -3.91 -4.57
CA PHE A 79 -0.73 -2.70 -5.03
C PHE A 79 0.61 -2.56 -4.32
N VAL A 80 1.63 -2.16 -5.06
CA VAL A 80 2.98 -2.01 -4.55
C VAL A 80 3.51 -0.66 -4.96
N MET A 81 4.13 0.05 -4.02
CA MET A 81 5.02 1.17 -4.31
C MET A 81 6.44 0.83 -3.88
N GLN A 82 7.41 1.09 -4.75
CA GLN A 82 8.82 0.83 -4.49
C GLN A 82 9.65 2.06 -4.79
N LYS A 83 10.62 2.34 -3.91
CA LYS A 83 11.55 3.45 -4.07
C LYS A 83 12.88 2.96 -4.62
N GLY A 84 13.36 3.57 -5.71
CA GLY A 84 14.65 3.24 -6.31
C GLY A 84 15.53 4.46 -6.54
N PRO A 85 16.78 4.26 -6.98
CA PRO A 85 17.65 5.36 -7.35
C PRO A 85 17.18 5.98 -8.68
N GLU A 86 16.92 7.29 -8.68
CA GLU A 86 16.65 8.09 -9.88
C GLU A 86 15.41 7.69 -10.70
N TRP A 87 14.54 6.82 -10.17
CA TRP A 87 13.32 6.38 -10.86
C TRP A 87 12.29 7.48 -11.05
N GLY A 88 12.35 8.56 -10.26
CA GLY A 88 11.49 9.73 -10.37
C GLY A 88 11.75 10.52 -11.64
N LYS A 89 12.95 10.40 -12.25
CA LYS A 89 13.28 11.06 -13.53
C LYS A 89 12.43 10.58 -14.70
N GLY A 90 11.83 9.39 -14.60
CA GLY A 90 10.92 8.84 -15.59
C GLY A 90 9.44 9.13 -15.30
N ALA A 91 9.12 9.95 -14.30
CA ALA A 91 7.75 10.34 -14.01
C ALA A 91 7.20 11.27 -15.10
N PRO A 92 5.91 11.19 -15.44
CA PRO A 92 5.28 12.20 -16.29
C PRO A 92 5.33 13.58 -15.62
N GLU A 93 5.34 14.62 -16.44
CA GLU A 93 5.33 16.02 -16.00
C GLU A 93 4.15 16.28 -15.03
N ASN A 94 4.42 16.98 -13.93
CA ASN A 94 3.46 17.30 -12.86
C ASN A 94 2.97 16.08 -12.05
N LEU A 95 3.64 14.94 -12.17
CA LEU A 95 3.36 13.71 -11.40
C LEU A 95 4.62 13.18 -10.69
N GLU A 96 5.63 14.03 -10.49
CA GLU A 96 6.89 13.75 -9.81
C GLU A 96 6.68 13.66 -8.30
N ASN A 97 6.54 12.43 -7.79
CA ASN A 97 6.36 12.18 -6.37
C ASN A 97 7.57 11.43 -5.79
N GLY A 98 8.76 11.98 -6.03
CA GLY A 98 10.03 11.36 -5.69
C GLY A 98 10.33 10.12 -6.54
N ASP A 99 11.28 9.30 -6.09
CA ASP A 99 11.71 8.10 -6.81
C ASP A 99 10.82 6.86 -6.58
N TRP A 100 9.53 7.10 -6.32
CA TRP A 100 8.53 6.05 -6.16
C TRP A 100 8.01 5.59 -7.52
N ILE A 101 7.92 4.27 -7.71
CA ILE A 101 7.20 3.64 -8.81
C ILE A 101 6.08 2.77 -8.27
N TYR A 102 5.06 2.55 -9.08
CA TYR A 102 3.85 1.82 -8.70
C TYR A 102 3.67 0.59 -9.58
N SER A 103 3.12 -0.49 -9.03
CA SER A 103 2.55 -1.58 -9.83
C SER A 103 1.35 -2.19 -9.13
N ALA A 104 0.47 -2.75 -9.95
CA ALA A 104 -0.67 -3.53 -9.50
C ALA A 104 -0.50 -4.98 -9.94
N PHE A 105 -0.96 -5.91 -9.12
CA PHE A 105 -0.88 -7.34 -9.37
C PHE A 105 -2.22 -8.01 -9.07
N LYS A 106 -2.51 -9.06 -9.84
CA LYS A 106 -3.57 -10.02 -9.54
C LYS A 106 -3.19 -10.86 -8.31
N PRO A 107 -4.14 -11.59 -7.69
CA PRO A 107 -3.84 -12.46 -6.55
C PRO A 107 -2.79 -13.54 -6.84
N ASN A 108 -2.70 -14.00 -8.08
CA ASN A 108 -1.71 -14.97 -8.53
C ASN A 108 -0.30 -14.37 -8.78
N GLY A 109 -0.12 -13.06 -8.53
CA GLY A 109 1.15 -12.35 -8.73
C GLY A 109 1.42 -11.89 -10.16
N GLU A 110 0.49 -12.12 -11.10
CA GLU A 110 0.58 -11.57 -12.45
C GLU A 110 0.47 -10.04 -12.39
N ARG A 111 1.41 -9.34 -13.04
CA ARG A 111 1.40 -7.88 -13.10
C ARG A 111 0.26 -7.41 -14.00
N LEU A 112 -0.50 -6.46 -13.52
CA LEU A 112 -1.54 -5.79 -14.29
C LEU A 112 -0.92 -4.65 -15.10
N ASP A 113 -1.35 -4.56 -16.36
CA ASP A 113 -1.08 -3.41 -17.22
C ASP A 113 -2.20 -2.37 -17.03
N VAL A 114 -1.92 -1.33 -16.25
CA VAL A 114 -2.89 -0.29 -15.87
C VAL A 114 -2.24 1.07 -15.91
N ASN A 115 -3.06 2.12 -16.07
CA ASN A 115 -2.60 3.48 -15.94
C ASN A 115 -2.21 3.79 -14.48
N TYR A 116 -0.96 4.21 -14.26
CA TYR A 116 -0.43 4.55 -12.93
C TYR A 116 -0.54 6.05 -12.59
N THR A 117 -1.04 6.89 -13.49
CA THR A 117 -1.33 8.31 -13.20
C THR A 117 -2.20 8.50 -11.95
N PRO A 118 -3.28 7.72 -11.72
CA PRO A 118 -4.06 7.83 -10.48
C PRO A 118 -3.27 7.51 -9.21
N CYS A 119 -2.29 6.61 -9.28
CA CYS A 119 -1.41 6.32 -8.16
C CYS A 119 -0.53 7.54 -7.85
N ARG A 120 0.10 8.11 -8.90
CA ARG A 120 0.97 9.27 -8.73
C ARG A 120 0.20 10.49 -8.21
N SER A 121 -0.92 10.83 -8.84
CA SER A 121 -1.71 12.01 -8.48
C SER A 121 -2.35 11.93 -7.09
N CYS A 122 -2.65 10.73 -6.60
CA CYS A 122 -3.16 10.55 -5.24
C CYS A 122 -2.06 10.68 -4.16
N HIS A 123 -0.83 10.32 -4.51
CA HIS A 123 0.31 10.36 -3.58
C HIS A 123 1.05 11.71 -3.61
N LEU A 124 1.07 12.40 -4.75
CA LEU A 124 1.77 13.67 -4.95
C LEU A 124 1.40 14.76 -3.91
N PRO A 125 0.11 15.00 -3.57
CA PRO A 125 -0.27 16.07 -2.65
C PRO A 125 0.20 15.88 -1.21
N LEU A 126 0.65 14.68 -0.84
CA LEU A 126 1.21 14.40 0.49
C LEU A 126 2.57 15.09 0.70
N GLY A 127 3.28 15.38 -0.39
CA GLY A 127 4.53 16.11 -0.39
C GLY A 127 5.72 15.36 0.21
N GLU A 128 6.88 16.01 0.15
CA GLU A 128 8.17 15.48 0.60
C GLU A 128 8.22 15.24 2.11
N SER A 129 7.47 16.01 2.90
CA SER A 129 7.42 15.86 4.37
C SER A 129 6.86 14.52 4.83
N LYS A 130 6.07 13.85 3.97
CA LYS A 130 5.54 12.49 4.18
C LYS A 130 6.17 11.49 3.22
N ASP A 131 7.16 11.93 2.45
CA ASP A 131 7.78 11.19 1.35
C ASP A 131 6.75 10.51 0.45
N TYR A 132 5.63 11.21 0.20
CA TYR A 132 4.52 10.76 -0.61
C TYR A 132 3.85 9.45 -0.15
N VAL A 133 3.96 9.08 1.13
CA VAL A 133 3.36 7.85 1.68
C VAL A 133 2.07 8.15 2.44
N HIS A 134 0.97 7.56 2.00
CA HIS A 134 -0.31 7.63 2.73
C HIS A 134 -0.17 7.00 4.11
N ARG A 135 -0.88 7.55 5.10
CA ARG A 135 -0.84 7.07 6.50
C ARG A 135 0.54 7.16 7.18
N TYR A 136 1.41 8.03 6.67
CA TYR A 136 2.74 8.29 7.24
C TYR A 136 2.69 8.60 8.73
N ASP A 137 1.88 9.57 9.15
CA ASP A 137 1.81 9.97 10.56
C ASP A 137 1.29 8.83 11.44
N GLU A 138 0.19 8.18 11.03
CA GLU A 138 -0.37 7.03 11.74
C GLU A 138 0.67 5.91 11.94
N TYR A 139 1.48 5.63 10.93
CA TYR A 139 2.54 4.62 11.01
C TYR A 139 3.60 4.97 12.04
N PHE A 140 4.08 6.22 12.04
CA PHE A 140 5.11 6.64 12.98
C PHE A 140 4.58 6.80 14.41
N GLU A 141 3.35 7.30 14.58
CA GLU A 141 2.72 7.46 15.88
C GLU A 141 2.51 6.12 16.59
N LYS A 142 2.09 5.07 15.87
CA LYS A 142 1.92 3.73 16.45
C LYS A 142 3.22 3.03 16.86
N ARG A 143 4.38 3.50 16.38
CA ARG A 143 5.71 2.94 16.71
C ARG A 143 6.39 3.65 17.88
N MET A 144 5.81 4.74 18.37
CA MET A 144 6.34 5.48 19.52
C MET A 144 5.93 4.87 20.86
N HIS A 145 5.24 3.73 20.86
CA HIS A 145 4.74 3.00 22.04
C HIS A 145 5.20 1.54 21.95
#